data_AF-A0A382RUA7-F1
#
_entry.id   AF-A0A382RUA7-F1
#
_cell.length_a   1.000
_cell.length_b   1.000
_cell.length_c   1.000
_cell.angle_alpha   90.00
_cell.angle_beta   90.00
_cell.angle_gamma   90.00
#
_symmetry.space_group_name_H-M   'P 1'
#
loop_
_entity.id
_entity.type
_entity.pdbx_description
1 polymer ?
#
loop_
_entity_poly.entity_id
_entity_poly.type
_entity_poly.pdbx_seq_one_letter_code
_entity_poly.pdbx_strand_id
1 'polypeptide(L)'
;MTLANGTIDSLNFTIESTNLLIDEMRDRVDSLTVVDTKLLESVQRLNKEVRHWRELAGEHQRKNEQLSRQIESLKRDKQTDQRQISQLRSQADSINSALLDAHTAIRRQEDHIRGMGQELGKSQDEVAMLREAQVSVRLYAASEDYLKESGYLKVKRPFGRGFRKDYNLLQPLDATDPRVRLAPIDEAIEIEGDIDVLVDRYGKVNKDAYERRRLENGATAITFTDQLYGGADVLIVLK
;
A
#
# COMPACT_ATOMS: atom_id res chain seq x y z
N MET A 1 -88.70 119.70 -2.03
CA MET A 1 -88.61 118.39 -1.34
C MET A 1 -88.22 117.23 -2.27
N THR A 2 -88.46 117.30 -3.58
CA THR A 2 -88.15 116.21 -4.55
C THR A 2 -86.66 115.95 -4.82
N LEU A 3 -85.79 116.98 -4.81
CA LEU A 3 -84.34 116.83 -5.02
C LEU A 3 -83.63 116.10 -3.87
N ALA A 4 -84.02 116.40 -2.63
CA ALA A 4 -83.44 115.76 -1.44
C ALA A 4 -83.76 114.26 -1.38
N ASN A 5 -84.97 113.86 -1.78
CA ASN A 5 -85.37 112.45 -1.83
C ASN A 5 -84.56 111.68 -2.89
N GLY A 6 -84.34 112.24 -4.08
CA GLY A 6 -83.51 111.60 -5.11
C GLY A 6 -82.03 111.43 -4.70
N THR A 7 -81.48 112.36 -3.90
CA THR A 7 -80.13 112.21 -3.33
C THR A 7 -80.09 111.13 -2.24
N ILE A 8 -81.13 111.05 -1.40
CA ILE A 8 -81.25 110.00 -0.38
C ILE A 8 -81.36 108.61 -1.03
N ASP A 9 -82.16 108.45 -2.08
CA ASP A 9 -82.31 107.17 -2.79
C ASP A 9 -81.00 106.72 -3.46
N SER A 10 -80.24 107.66 -4.05
CA SER A 10 -78.92 107.36 -4.64
C SER A 10 -77.88 106.97 -3.59
N LEU A 11 -77.90 107.61 -2.41
CA LEU A 11 -77.03 107.24 -1.29
C LEU A 11 -77.41 105.87 -0.71
N ASN A 12 -78.71 105.57 -0.58
CA ASN A 12 -79.19 104.27 -0.14
C ASN A 12 -78.75 103.15 -1.09
N PHE A 13 -78.90 103.35 -2.41
CA PHE A 13 -78.42 102.40 -3.41
C PHE A 13 -76.90 102.17 -3.30
N THR A 14 -76.13 103.23 -3.09
CA THR A 14 -74.66 103.14 -2.93
C THR A 14 -74.29 102.40 -1.65
N ILE A 15 -75.01 102.65 -0.55
CA ILE A 15 -74.83 101.95 0.72
C ILE A 15 -75.18 100.46 0.57
N GLU A 16 -76.29 100.12 -0.07
CA GLU A 16 -76.69 98.74 -0.34
C GLU A 16 -75.66 98.00 -1.20
N SER A 17 -75.17 98.63 -2.27
CA SER A 17 -74.12 98.06 -3.13
C SER A 17 -72.79 97.88 -2.39
N THR A 18 -72.44 98.82 -1.51
CA THR A 18 -71.22 98.73 -0.68
C THR A 18 -71.36 97.63 0.37
N ASN A 19 -72.53 97.47 0.99
CA ASN A 19 -72.82 96.39 1.93
C ASN A 19 -72.72 95.01 1.26
N LEU A 20 -73.28 94.87 0.05
CA LEU A 20 -73.17 93.63 -0.72
C LEU A 20 -71.70 93.29 -1.05
N LEU A 21 -70.89 94.29 -1.41
CA LEU A 21 -69.46 94.10 -1.65
C LEU A 21 -68.71 93.71 -0.36
N ILE A 22 -69.04 94.32 0.78
CA ILE A 22 -68.45 93.97 2.08
C ILE A 22 -68.78 92.52 2.44
N ASP A 23 -70.01 92.07 2.21
CA ASP A 23 -70.40 90.68 2.47
C ASP A 23 -69.69 89.71 1.52
N GLU A 24 -69.56 90.03 0.22
CA GLU A 24 -68.76 89.22 -0.70
C GLU A 24 -67.27 89.17 -0.28
N MET A 25 -66.73 90.29 0.20
CA MET A 25 -65.37 90.35 0.72
C MET A 25 -65.21 89.51 2.00
N ARG A 26 -66.21 89.50 2.89
CA ARG A 26 -66.21 88.64 4.08
C ARG A 26 -66.23 87.16 3.71
N ASP A 27 -67.11 86.76 2.79
CA ASP A 27 -67.18 85.37 2.31
C ASP A 27 -65.85 84.92 1.70
N ARG A 28 -65.17 85.82 0.96
CA ARG A 28 -63.83 85.55 0.42
C ARG A 28 -62.77 85.44 1.51
N VAL A 29 -62.80 86.31 2.52
CA VAL A 29 -61.89 86.23 3.67
C VAL A 29 -62.10 84.92 4.43
N ASP A 30 -63.35 84.54 4.70
CA ASP A 30 -63.69 83.29 5.38
C ASP A 30 -63.23 82.07 4.56
N SER A 31 -63.46 82.08 3.24
CA SER A 31 -62.95 81.04 2.34
C SER A 31 -61.42 80.92 2.38
N LEU A 32 -60.71 82.06 2.35
CA LEU A 32 -59.25 82.08 2.45
C LEU A 32 -58.75 81.58 3.79
N THR A 33 -59.40 81.92 4.91
CA THR A 33 -59.00 81.41 6.23
C THR A 33 -59.16 79.89 6.34
N VAL A 34 -60.23 79.33 5.75
CA VAL A 34 -60.42 77.87 5.68
C VAL A 34 -59.34 77.20 4.83
N VAL A 35 -58.98 77.80 3.69
CA VAL A 35 -57.89 77.30 2.84
C VAL A 35 -56.55 77.35 3.57
N ASP A 36 -56.23 78.46 4.23
CA ASP A 36 -54.99 78.63 4.99
C ASP A 36 -54.87 77.58 6.12
N THR A 37 -55.97 77.34 6.83
CA THR A 37 -56.03 76.29 7.86
C THR A 37 -55.73 74.90 7.28
N LYS A 38 -56.33 74.56 6.13
CA LYS A 38 -56.08 73.27 5.45
C LYS A 38 -54.64 73.17 4.93
N LEU A 39 -54.06 74.26 4.43
CA LEU A 39 -52.66 74.31 3.99
C LEU A 39 -51.71 74.09 5.16
N LEU A 40 -51.96 74.74 6.30
CA LEU A 40 -51.18 74.55 7.53
C LEU A 40 -51.22 73.09 7.99
N GLU A 41 -52.40 72.45 8.01
CA GLU A 41 -52.52 71.03 8.33
C GLU A 41 -51.73 70.15 7.36
N SER A 42 -51.78 70.45 6.07
CA SER A 42 -51.07 69.70 5.03
C SER A 42 -49.55 69.83 5.17
N VAL A 43 -49.05 71.03 5.44
CA VAL A 43 -47.63 71.29 5.71
C VAL A 43 -47.17 70.56 6.97
N GLN A 44 -48.00 70.51 8.02
CA GLN A 44 -47.67 69.76 9.23
C GLN A 44 -47.59 68.25 8.98
N ARG A 45 -48.51 67.68 8.18
CA ARG A 45 -48.46 66.27 7.78
C ARG A 45 -47.21 65.97 6.95
N LEU A 46 -46.94 66.80 5.94
CA LEU A 46 -45.75 66.67 5.10
C LEU A 46 -44.46 66.73 5.93
N ASN A 47 -44.39 67.65 6.90
CA ASN A 47 -43.23 67.74 7.79
C ASN A 47 -43.03 66.47 8.63
N LYS A 48 -44.11 65.83 9.09
CA LYS A 48 -44.02 64.54 9.81
C LYS A 48 -43.50 63.44 8.90
N GLU A 49 -44.02 63.35 7.68
CA GLU A 49 -43.57 62.37 6.69
C GLU A 49 -42.10 62.58 6.33
N VAL A 50 -41.67 63.82 6.06
CA VAL A 50 -40.26 64.13 5.76
C VAL A 50 -39.33 63.72 6.90
N ARG A 51 -39.74 63.91 8.17
CA ARG A 51 -38.97 63.43 9.32
C ARG A 51 -38.87 61.91 9.34
N HIS A 52 -39.99 61.22 9.13
CA HIS A 52 -40.02 59.76 9.08
C HIS A 52 -39.12 59.21 7.95
N TRP A 53 -39.18 59.80 6.75
CA TRP A 53 -38.31 59.41 5.63
C TRP A 53 -36.82 59.64 5.92
N ARG A 54 -36.47 60.72 6.63
CA ARG A 54 -35.08 60.96 7.05
C ARG A 54 -34.60 59.91 8.05
N GLU A 55 -35.43 59.53 9.01
CA GLU A 55 -35.11 58.47 9.97
C GLU A 55 -34.90 57.14 9.25
N LEU A 56 -35.82 56.76 8.37
CA LEU A 56 -35.76 55.53 7.60
C LEU A 56 -34.50 55.49 6.69
N ALA A 57 -34.18 56.60 6.02
CA ALA A 57 -32.96 56.71 5.21
C ALA A 57 -31.70 56.52 6.08
N GLY A 58 -31.68 57.10 7.29
CA GLY A 58 -30.59 56.89 8.24
C GLY A 58 -30.45 55.44 8.70
N GLU A 59 -31.56 54.75 8.94
CA GLU A 59 -31.55 53.32 9.25
C GLU A 59 -31.01 52.46 8.10
N HIS A 60 -31.47 52.73 6.87
CA HIS A 60 -30.97 52.03 5.68
C HIS A 60 -29.48 52.27 5.47
N GLN A 61 -29.01 53.50 5.67
CA GLN A 61 -27.59 53.80 5.60
C GLN A 61 -26.79 52.97 6.62
N ARG A 62 -27.20 52.93 7.89
CA ARG A 62 -26.53 52.13 8.93
C ARG A 62 -26.52 50.64 8.60
N LYS A 63 -27.65 50.10 8.11
CA LYS A 63 -27.75 48.69 7.68
C LYS A 63 -26.81 48.41 6.51
N ASN A 64 -26.75 49.29 5.52
CA ASN A 64 -25.84 49.15 4.39
C ASN A 64 -24.36 49.21 4.81
N GLU A 65 -24.00 50.09 5.74
CA GLU A 65 -22.65 50.15 6.31
C GLU A 65 -22.30 48.87 7.06
N GLN A 66 -23.23 48.32 7.86
CA GLN A 66 -23.04 47.06 8.56
C GLN A 66 -22.85 45.88 7.58
N LEU A 67 -23.72 45.77 6.58
CA LEU A 67 -23.62 44.72 5.55
C LEU A 67 -22.30 44.84 4.77
N SER A 68 -21.88 46.06 4.43
CA SER A 68 -20.61 46.29 3.73
C SER A 68 -19.41 45.80 4.56
N ARG A 69 -19.42 46.04 5.88
CA ARG A 69 -18.38 45.51 6.78
C ARG A 69 -18.39 43.99 6.85
N GLN A 70 -19.57 43.37 6.91
CA GLN A 70 -19.70 41.91 6.93
C GLN A 70 -19.19 41.28 5.63
N ILE A 71 -19.52 41.86 4.47
CA ILE A 71 -19.03 41.40 3.17
C ILE A 71 -17.51 41.46 3.11
N GLU A 72 -16.90 42.55 3.57
CA GLU A 72 -15.44 42.66 3.60
C GLU A 72 -14.78 41.67 4.55
N SER A 73 -15.40 41.37 5.70
CA SER A 73 -14.92 40.29 6.59
C SER A 73 -14.96 38.94 5.89
N LEU A 74 -16.13 38.56 5.35
CA LEU A 74 -16.31 37.29 4.65
C LEU A 74 -15.37 37.12 3.46
N LYS A 75 -15.06 38.22 2.76
CA LYS A 75 -14.10 38.20 1.65
C LYS A 75 -12.68 37.88 2.13
N ARG A 76 -12.25 38.41 3.27
CA ARG A 76 -10.94 38.10 3.88
C ARG A 76 -10.90 36.67 4.38
N ASP A 77 -11.96 36.21 5.04
CA ASP A 77 -12.06 34.84 5.53
C ASP A 77 -11.99 33.86 4.36
N LYS A 78 -12.76 34.09 3.30
CA LYS A 78 -12.71 33.30 2.05
C LYS A 78 -11.30 33.24 1.45
N GLN A 79 -10.57 34.35 1.41
CA GLN A 79 -9.20 34.36 0.90
C GLN A 79 -8.25 33.55 1.79
N THR A 80 -8.46 33.58 3.10
CA THR A 80 -7.69 32.80 4.07
C THR A 80 -7.97 31.30 3.90
N ASP A 81 -9.23 30.92 3.81
CA ASP A 81 -9.66 29.53 3.57
C ASP A 81 -9.12 29.00 2.25
N GLN A 82 -9.14 29.80 1.18
CA GLN A 82 -8.54 29.41 -0.11
C GLN A 82 -7.06 29.07 0.02
N ARG A 83 -6.30 29.88 0.78
CA ARG A 83 -4.87 29.60 1.02
C ARG A 83 -4.68 28.32 1.84
N GLN A 84 -5.49 28.11 2.88
CA GLN A 84 -5.44 26.88 3.68
C GLN A 84 -5.76 25.65 2.85
N ILE A 85 -6.80 25.72 2.00
CA ILE A 85 -7.15 24.62 1.08
C ILE A 85 -5.99 24.33 0.11
N SER A 86 -5.34 25.36 -0.44
CA SER A 86 -4.17 25.17 -1.30
C SER A 86 -3.01 24.49 -0.57
N GLN A 87 -2.75 24.87 0.69
CA GLN A 87 -1.74 24.23 1.53
C GLN A 87 -2.07 22.77 1.81
N LEU A 88 -3.31 22.48 2.22
CA LEU A 88 -3.77 21.11 2.47
C LEU A 88 -3.68 20.23 1.23
N ARG A 89 -4.02 20.76 0.04
CA ARG A 89 -3.83 20.04 -1.23
C ARG A 89 -2.37 19.70 -1.47
N SER A 90 -1.46 20.66 -1.30
CA SER A 90 -0.03 20.39 -1.47
C SER A 90 0.52 19.35 -0.48
N GLN A 91 0.01 19.35 0.75
CA GLN A 91 0.35 18.32 1.76
C GLN A 91 -0.19 16.95 1.35
N ALA A 92 -1.44 16.87 0.87
CA ALA A 92 -2.03 15.64 0.39
C ALA A 92 -1.25 15.07 -0.81
N ASP A 93 -0.85 15.91 -1.76
CA ASP A 93 -0.04 15.51 -2.90
C ASP A 93 1.34 14.98 -2.46
N SER A 94 1.98 15.64 -1.50
CA SER A 94 3.24 15.18 -0.91
C SER A 94 3.10 13.83 -0.21
N ILE A 95 2.04 13.63 0.57
CA ILE A 95 1.75 12.36 1.24
C ILE A 95 1.50 11.26 0.21
N ASN A 96 0.75 11.57 -0.85
CA ASN A 96 0.46 10.61 -1.91
C ASN A 96 1.74 10.18 -2.64
N SER A 97 2.66 11.11 -2.92
CA SER A 97 3.98 10.77 -3.48
C SER A 97 4.77 9.85 -2.55
N ALA A 98 4.85 10.19 -1.25
CA ALA A 98 5.57 9.37 -0.28
C ALA A 98 4.95 7.96 -0.12
N LEU A 99 3.62 7.85 -0.23
CA LEU A 99 2.92 6.57 -0.19
C LEU A 99 3.22 5.72 -1.42
N LEU A 100 3.26 6.32 -2.61
CA LEU A 100 3.66 5.64 -3.85
C LEU A 100 5.10 5.13 -3.76
N ASP A 101 6.02 5.97 -3.28
CA ASP A 101 7.41 5.57 -3.07
C ASP A 101 7.52 4.40 -2.10
N ALA A 102 6.84 4.47 -0.96
CA ALA A 102 6.80 3.39 0.03
C ALA A 102 6.21 2.10 -0.57
N HIS A 103 5.12 2.19 -1.34
CA HIS A 103 4.52 1.03 -2.00
C HIS A 103 5.47 0.39 -3.01
N THR A 104 6.18 1.20 -3.81
CA THR A 104 7.19 0.65 -4.74
C THR A 104 8.37 0.01 -4.00
N ALA A 105 8.79 0.56 -2.86
CA ALA A 105 9.84 -0.02 -2.03
C ALA A 105 9.41 -1.36 -1.43
N ILE A 106 8.19 -1.45 -0.89
CA ILE A 106 7.61 -2.70 -0.37
C ILE A 106 7.59 -3.76 -1.46
N ARG A 107 7.11 -3.43 -2.66
CA ARG A 107 7.07 -4.39 -3.78
C ARG A 107 8.46 -4.92 -4.13
N ARG A 108 9.49 -4.07 -4.16
CA ARG A 108 10.87 -4.52 -4.38
C ARG A 108 11.37 -5.42 -3.27
N GLN A 109 11.02 -5.13 -2.02
CA GLN A 109 11.36 -5.97 -0.88
C GLN A 109 10.65 -7.33 -0.94
N GLU A 110 9.38 -7.37 -1.33
CA GLU A 110 8.64 -8.62 -1.55
C GLU A 110 9.29 -9.48 -2.63
N ASP A 111 9.66 -8.88 -3.76
CA ASP A 111 10.36 -9.57 -4.85
C ASP A 111 11.72 -10.10 -4.37
N HIS A 112 12.46 -9.32 -3.57
CA HIS A 112 13.72 -9.76 -2.97
C HIS A 112 13.54 -10.92 -1.98
N ILE A 113 12.53 -10.87 -1.11
CA ILE A 113 12.19 -11.95 -0.18
C ILE A 113 11.82 -13.23 -0.94
N ARG A 114 11.06 -13.12 -2.04
CA ARG A 114 10.76 -14.27 -2.91
C ARG A 114 12.03 -14.87 -3.52
N GLY A 115 12.96 -14.02 -3.99
CA GLY A 115 14.27 -14.45 -4.47
C GLY A 115 15.04 -15.23 -3.40
N MET A 116 15.18 -14.66 -2.20
CA MET A 116 15.84 -15.33 -1.07
C MET A 116 15.14 -16.64 -0.68
N GLY A 117 13.80 -16.71 -0.76
CA GLY A 117 13.05 -17.94 -0.51
C GLY A 117 13.36 -19.04 -1.51
N GLN A 118 13.53 -18.70 -2.79
CA GLN A 118 13.95 -19.66 -3.82
C GLN A 118 15.40 -20.12 -3.62
N GLU A 119 16.31 -19.21 -3.29
CA GLU A 119 17.72 -19.53 -2.99
C GLU A 119 17.83 -20.44 -1.77
N LEU A 120 17.06 -20.16 -0.71
CA LEU A 120 17.00 -20.99 0.48
C LEU A 120 16.49 -22.39 0.15
N GLY A 121 15.43 -22.50 -0.67
CA GLY A 121 14.92 -23.80 -1.13
C GLY A 121 15.99 -24.62 -1.85
N LYS A 122 16.71 -24.01 -2.80
CA LYS A 122 17.83 -24.68 -3.50
C LYS A 122 18.93 -25.12 -2.53
N SER A 123 19.30 -24.25 -1.59
CA SER A 123 20.32 -24.58 -0.59
C SER A 123 19.87 -25.72 0.33
N GLN A 124 18.59 -25.79 0.68
CA GLN A 124 18.03 -26.91 1.45
C GLN A 124 18.06 -28.22 0.65
N ASP A 125 17.72 -28.19 -0.62
CA ASP A 125 17.79 -29.36 -1.52
C ASP A 125 19.24 -29.84 -1.68
N GLU A 126 20.21 -28.93 -1.87
CA GLU A 126 21.63 -29.24 -1.93
C GLU A 126 22.12 -29.87 -0.62
N VAL A 127 21.73 -29.32 0.54
CA VAL A 127 22.07 -29.88 1.85
C VAL A 127 21.44 -31.27 2.03
N ALA A 128 20.21 -31.49 1.56
CA ALA A 128 19.56 -32.79 1.61
C ALA A 128 20.32 -33.82 0.76
N MET A 129 20.69 -33.47 -0.48
CA MET A 129 21.51 -34.32 -1.34
C MET A 129 22.89 -34.63 -0.74
N LEU A 130 23.56 -33.62 -0.15
CA LEU A 130 24.85 -33.83 0.50
C LEU A 130 24.74 -34.72 1.73
N ARG A 131 23.66 -34.60 2.51
CA ARG A 131 23.38 -35.50 3.63
C ARG A 131 23.14 -36.93 3.16
N GLU A 132 22.35 -37.13 2.11
CA GLU A 132 22.12 -38.45 1.52
C GLU A 132 23.43 -39.08 1.01
N ALA A 133 24.28 -38.29 0.35
CA ALA A 133 25.60 -38.72 -0.10
C ALA A 133 26.56 -39.02 1.07
N GLN A 134 26.40 -38.34 2.21
CA GLN A 134 27.21 -38.59 3.41
C GLN A 134 26.79 -39.85 4.15
N VAL A 135 25.53 -40.27 4.08
CA VAL A 135 24.99 -41.43 4.83
C VAL A 135 24.91 -42.70 3.96
N SER A 136 25.38 -42.63 2.72
CA SER A 136 25.43 -43.78 1.79
C SER A 136 26.86 -44.17 1.42
N VAL A 137 27.07 -45.45 1.18
CA VAL A 137 28.31 -46.05 0.69
C VAL A 137 28.21 -46.22 -0.82
N ARG A 138 29.23 -45.79 -1.57
CA ARG A 138 29.30 -46.02 -3.02
C ARG A 138 29.88 -47.38 -3.30
N LEU A 139 29.14 -48.21 -4.03
CA LEU A 139 29.49 -49.59 -4.30
C LEU A 139 29.69 -49.83 -5.79
N TYR A 140 30.77 -50.52 -6.14
CA TYR A 140 30.98 -51.02 -7.48
C TYR A 140 31.34 -52.51 -7.41
N ALA A 141 30.48 -53.35 -7.99
CA ALA A 141 30.64 -54.80 -7.97
C ALA A 141 31.07 -55.33 -9.34
N ALA A 142 32.20 -56.06 -9.37
CA ALA A 142 32.69 -56.71 -10.59
C ALA A 142 33.69 -57.82 -10.26
N SER A 143 34.08 -58.61 -11.28
CA SER A 143 35.12 -59.63 -11.14
C SER A 143 36.50 -59.00 -10.89
N GLU A 144 37.37 -59.75 -10.20
CA GLU A 144 38.72 -59.27 -9.86
C GLU A 144 39.53 -58.83 -11.10
N ASP A 145 39.43 -59.57 -12.20
CA ASP A 145 40.18 -59.29 -13.42
C ASP A 145 39.67 -58.01 -14.11
N TYR A 146 38.34 -57.83 -14.16
CA TYR A 146 37.75 -56.61 -14.68
C TYR A 146 38.16 -55.38 -13.86
N LEU A 147 38.13 -55.47 -12.53
CA LEU A 147 38.51 -54.37 -11.64
C LEU A 147 39.99 -53.97 -11.75
N LYS A 148 40.87 -54.93 -12.10
CA LYS A 148 42.29 -54.63 -12.38
C LYS A 148 42.48 -53.97 -13.74
N GLU A 149 41.83 -54.51 -14.77
CA GLU A 149 41.93 -54.01 -16.15
C GLU A 149 41.36 -52.59 -16.29
N SER A 150 40.26 -52.32 -15.57
CA SER A 150 39.65 -50.99 -15.48
C SER A 150 40.40 -50.01 -14.58
N GLY A 151 41.44 -50.46 -13.87
CA GLY A 151 42.30 -49.61 -13.05
C GLY A 151 41.76 -49.23 -11.67
N TYR A 152 40.59 -49.74 -11.28
CA TYR A 152 40.00 -49.50 -9.95
C TYR A 152 40.71 -50.28 -8.84
N LEU A 153 41.21 -51.49 -9.11
CA LEU A 153 41.77 -52.39 -8.11
C LEU A 153 43.24 -52.73 -8.36
N LYS A 154 44.07 -52.52 -7.34
CA LYS A 154 45.45 -53.04 -7.30
C LYS A 154 45.54 -54.21 -6.34
N VAL A 155 45.91 -55.38 -6.86
CA VAL A 155 46.21 -56.56 -6.05
C VAL A 155 47.71 -56.78 -5.99
N LYS A 156 48.29 -56.75 -4.78
CA LYS A 156 49.69 -57.10 -4.54
C LYS A 156 49.79 -58.40 -3.75
N ARG A 157 50.86 -59.17 -4.00
CA ARG A 157 51.27 -60.30 -3.16
C ARG A 157 52.71 -60.05 -2.68
N PRO A 158 52.90 -59.48 -1.49
CA PRO A 158 54.20 -58.95 -1.07
C PRO A 158 55.34 -59.98 -1.06
N PHE A 159 55.04 -61.27 -0.86
CA PHE A 159 56.05 -62.33 -0.70
C PHE A 159 55.75 -63.61 -1.52
N GLY A 160 55.03 -63.50 -2.64
CA GLY A 160 54.77 -64.61 -3.56
C GLY A 160 53.42 -65.32 -3.38
N ARG A 161 53.20 -66.41 -4.14
CA ARG A 161 51.87 -67.05 -4.31
C ARG A 161 51.23 -67.59 -3.02
N GLY A 162 52.01 -67.85 -1.96
CA GLY A 162 51.53 -68.37 -0.68
C GLY A 162 51.04 -67.32 0.33
N PHE A 163 51.21 -66.02 0.05
CA PHE A 163 50.82 -64.94 0.96
C PHE A 163 49.45 -64.37 0.63
N ARG A 164 48.78 -63.82 1.66
CA ARG A 164 47.48 -63.17 1.52
C ARG A 164 47.58 -62.01 0.52
N LYS A 165 46.64 -61.98 -0.43
CA LYS A 165 46.46 -60.88 -1.37
C LYS A 165 46.16 -59.60 -0.59
N ASP A 166 46.91 -58.55 -0.92
CA ASP A 166 46.69 -57.18 -0.49
C ASP A 166 45.92 -56.44 -1.60
N TYR A 167 44.80 -55.83 -1.25
CA TYR A 167 43.89 -55.17 -2.19
C TYR A 167 43.89 -53.70 -1.88
N ASN A 168 43.98 -52.83 -2.88
CA ASN A 168 43.90 -51.40 -2.69
C ASN A 168 43.02 -50.79 -3.78
N LEU A 169 42.05 -49.96 -3.38
CA LEU A 169 41.30 -49.07 -4.26
C LEU A 169 42.22 -47.95 -4.75
N LEU A 170 42.35 -47.79 -6.07
CA LEU A 170 43.24 -46.78 -6.66
C LEU A 170 42.53 -45.50 -7.08
N GLN A 171 41.26 -45.60 -7.47
CA GLN A 171 40.48 -44.47 -7.98
C GLN A 171 39.18 -44.35 -7.18
N PRO A 172 38.75 -43.13 -6.83
CA PRO A 172 37.46 -42.92 -6.21
C PRO A 172 36.35 -43.33 -7.18
N LEU A 173 35.22 -43.78 -6.64
CA LEU A 173 34.07 -44.17 -7.46
C LEU A 173 33.26 -42.91 -7.82
N ASP A 174 33.00 -42.76 -9.11
CA ASP A 174 32.17 -41.67 -9.61
C ASP A 174 30.70 -42.03 -9.41
N ALA A 175 29.98 -41.22 -8.63
CA ALA A 175 28.55 -41.42 -8.38
C ALA A 175 27.69 -41.24 -9.65
N THR A 176 28.25 -40.71 -10.73
CA THR A 176 27.57 -40.56 -12.03
C THR A 176 27.71 -41.78 -12.94
N ASP A 177 28.56 -42.75 -12.61
CA ASP A 177 28.66 -44.01 -13.36
C ASP A 177 27.43 -44.89 -13.06
N PRO A 178 26.65 -45.31 -14.07
CA PRO A 178 25.45 -46.13 -13.88
C PRO A 178 25.72 -47.51 -13.25
N ARG A 179 26.99 -47.93 -13.14
CA ARG A 179 27.40 -49.17 -12.47
C ARG A 179 27.73 -48.98 -10.98
N VAL A 180 27.89 -47.74 -10.52
CA VAL A 180 28.05 -47.41 -9.10
C VAL A 180 26.67 -47.37 -8.46
N ARG A 181 26.47 -48.20 -7.43
CA ARG A 181 25.24 -48.25 -6.65
C ARG A 181 25.45 -47.56 -5.31
N LEU A 182 24.49 -46.74 -4.89
CA LEU A 182 24.48 -46.17 -3.54
C LEU A 182 23.77 -47.14 -2.59
N ALA A 183 24.44 -47.52 -1.51
CA ALA A 183 23.87 -48.31 -0.44
C ALA A 183 23.76 -47.45 0.83
N PRO A 184 22.56 -47.15 1.33
CA PRO A 184 22.41 -46.48 2.61
C PRO A 184 23.00 -47.33 3.73
N ILE A 185 23.62 -46.67 4.72
CA ILE A 185 24.02 -47.32 5.97
C ILE A 185 22.75 -47.83 6.68
N ASP A 186 22.85 -48.99 7.33
CA ASP A 186 21.77 -49.72 8.00
C ASP A 186 20.67 -50.29 7.08
N GLU A 187 20.79 -50.13 5.75
CA GLU A 187 19.91 -50.79 4.78
C GLU A 187 20.63 -51.92 4.03
N ALA A 188 19.89 -53.00 3.74
CA ALA A 188 20.43 -54.14 3.00
C ALA A 188 20.38 -53.87 1.49
N ILE A 189 21.53 -53.94 0.82
CA ILE A 189 21.62 -53.91 -0.64
C ILE A 189 21.88 -55.31 -1.19
N GLU A 190 21.11 -55.71 -2.20
CA GLU A 190 21.28 -56.99 -2.88
C GLU A 190 22.32 -56.89 -3.99
N ILE A 191 23.28 -57.81 -3.99
CA ILE A 191 24.33 -57.90 -5.01
C ILE A 191 24.31 -59.28 -5.64
N GLU A 192 24.23 -59.29 -6.96
CA GLU A 192 24.24 -60.52 -7.76
C GLU A 192 25.64 -61.13 -7.75
N GLY A 193 25.73 -62.40 -7.35
CA GLY A 193 26.96 -63.19 -7.33
C GLY A 193 27.54 -63.45 -5.93
N ASP A 194 28.54 -64.36 -5.91
CA ASP A 194 29.26 -64.72 -4.70
C ASP A 194 30.40 -63.73 -4.44
N ILE A 195 30.32 -63.04 -3.31
CA ILE A 195 31.31 -62.02 -2.92
C ILE A 195 32.57 -62.69 -2.36
N ASP A 196 33.73 -62.36 -2.93
CA ASP A 196 35.05 -62.76 -2.42
C ASP A 196 35.52 -61.82 -1.31
N VAL A 197 35.58 -60.50 -1.59
CA VAL A 197 36.07 -59.49 -0.65
C VAL A 197 35.52 -58.10 -0.95
N LEU A 198 35.31 -57.30 0.11
CA LEU A 198 35.03 -55.86 0.02
C LEU A 198 36.33 -55.08 0.25
N VAL A 199 36.58 -54.07 -0.58
CA VAL A 199 37.84 -53.31 -0.60
C VAL A 199 37.54 -51.81 -0.59
N ASP A 200 38.14 -51.07 0.34
CA ASP A 200 38.12 -49.61 0.40
C ASP A 200 39.51 -49.02 0.06
N ARG A 201 39.64 -47.69 0.21
CA ARG A 201 40.90 -46.93 0.05
C ARG A 201 42.07 -47.46 0.90
N TYR A 202 41.79 -48.03 2.06
CA TYR A 202 42.79 -48.48 3.05
C TYR A 202 43.05 -49.99 2.97
N GLY A 203 42.23 -50.71 2.23
CA GLY A 203 42.45 -52.09 1.85
C GLY A 203 41.20 -52.93 2.01
N LYS A 204 41.30 -54.11 2.63
CA LYS A 204 40.10 -54.93 2.87
C LYS A 204 39.24 -54.28 3.96
N VAL A 205 37.95 -54.11 3.66
CA VAL A 205 36.96 -53.61 4.62
C VAL A 205 36.88 -54.57 5.82
N ASN A 206 36.82 -54.00 7.03
CA ASN A 206 36.72 -54.81 8.24
C ASN A 206 35.38 -55.57 8.29
N LYS A 207 35.40 -56.82 8.75
CA LYS A 207 34.19 -57.66 8.82
C LYS A 207 33.17 -57.17 9.84
N ASP A 208 33.60 -56.39 10.82
CA ASP A 208 32.71 -55.82 11.84
C ASP A 208 31.94 -54.59 11.31
N ALA A 209 32.35 -54.04 10.16
CA ALA A 209 31.75 -52.86 9.56
C ALA A 209 30.55 -53.15 8.64
N TYR A 210 30.29 -54.43 8.35
CA TYR A 210 29.19 -54.84 7.49
C TYR A 210 28.66 -56.23 7.83
N GLU A 211 27.35 -56.41 7.69
CA GLU A 211 26.70 -57.70 7.71
C GLU A 211 26.53 -58.24 6.29
N ARG A 212 26.68 -59.56 6.13
CA ARG A 212 26.42 -60.24 4.86
C ARG A 212 25.48 -61.42 5.07
N ARG A 213 24.45 -61.52 4.23
CA ARG A 213 23.48 -62.62 4.24
C ARG A 213 23.31 -63.16 2.83
N ARG A 214 23.48 -64.47 2.65
CA ARG A 214 23.20 -65.13 1.36
C ARG A 214 21.69 -65.31 1.23
N LEU A 215 21.13 -64.88 0.11
CA LEU A 215 19.72 -65.01 -0.20
C LEU A 215 19.46 -66.30 -0.99
N GLU A 216 18.21 -66.79 -0.96
CA GLU A 216 17.81 -68.04 -1.61
C GLU A 216 17.91 -67.97 -3.15
N ASN A 217 17.89 -66.76 -3.72
CA ASN A 217 18.05 -66.50 -5.16
C ASN A 217 19.52 -66.52 -5.65
N GLY A 218 20.49 -66.80 -4.77
CA GLY A 218 21.92 -66.81 -5.10
C GLY A 218 22.61 -65.44 -5.04
N ALA A 219 21.88 -64.38 -4.70
CA ALA A 219 22.45 -63.06 -4.42
C ALA A 219 22.97 -62.96 -2.97
N THR A 220 23.82 -61.98 -2.71
CA THR A 220 24.29 -61.64 -1.36
C THR A 220 23.74 -60.28 -0.95
N ALA A 221 22.99 -60.24 0.15
CA ALA A 221 22.58 -59.00 0.80
C ALA A 221 23.72 -58.50 1.70
N ILE A 222 24.09 -57.22 1.56
CA ILE A 222 25.07 -56.54 2.40
C ILE A 222 24.40 -55.38 3.11
N THR A 223 24.64 -55.25 4.41
CA THR A 223 24.22 -54.08 5.21
C THR A 223 25.46 -53.48 5.84
N PHE A 224 25.78 -52.22 5.53
CA PHE A 224 26.86 -51.51 6.22
C PHE A 224 26.32 -51.00 7.55
N THR A 225 26.94 -51.38 8.67
CA THR A 225 26.48 -51.05 10.03
C THR A 225 27.34 -49.99 10.71
N ASP A 226 28.53 -49.72 10.16
CA ASP A 226 29.43 -48.69 10.67
C ASP A 226 29.21 -47.36 9.95
N GLN A 227 28.77 -46.35 10.70
CA GLN A 227 28.51 -45.01 10.21
C GLN A 227 29.76 -44.31 9.66
N LEU A 228 30.97 -44.77 10.02
CA LEU A 228 32.22 -44.24 9.49
C LEU A 228 32.43 -44.55 7.99
N TYR A 229 31.67 -45.49 7.43
CA TYR A 229 31.68 -45.80 6.00
C TYR A 229 30.76 -44.89 5.18
N GLY A 230 30.05 -43.94 5.81
CA GLY A 230 29.26 -42.94 5.12
C GLY A 230 30.12 -42.07 4.19
N GLY A 231 29.76 -42.02 2.90
CA GLY A 231 30.52 -41.36 1.85
C GLY A 231 31.80 -42.09 1.41
N ALA A 232 32.02 -43.32 1.87
CA ALA A 232 33.15 -44.14 1.46
C ALA A 232 32.91 -44.85 0.11
N ASP A 233 34.00 -45.06 -0.62
CA ASP A 233 34.03 -45.86 -1.84
C ASP A 233 34.44 -47.30 -1.51
N VAL A 234 33.59 -48.27 -1.83
CA VAL A 234 33.84 -49.69 -1.57
C VAL A 234 33.67 -50.50 -2.86
N LEU A 235 34.73 -51.19 -3.27
CA LEU A 235 34.69 -52.20 -4.31
C LEU A 235 34.26 -53.53 -3.76
N ILE A 236 33.46 -54.24 -4.56
CA ILE A 236 32.96 -55.57 -4.24
C ILE A 236 33.53 -56.52 -5.28
N VAL A 237 34.51 -57.30 -4.85
CA VAL A 237 35.18 -58.28 -5.70
C VAL A 237 34.35 -59.56 -5.70
N LEU A 238 33.79 -59.90 -6.85
CA LEU A 238 33.05 -61.14 -7.06
C LEU A 238 34.00 -62.31 -7.37
N LYS A 239 33.59 -63.52 -7.00
CA LYS A 239 34.32 -64.77 -7.25
C LYS A 239 34.26 -65.23 -8.69
#